data_AF-A0A497NJR5-F1
#
_entry.id   AF-A0A497NJR5-F1
#
_cell.length_a   1.000
_cell.length_b   1.000
_cell.length_c   1.000
_cell.angle_alpha   90.00
_cell.angle_beta   90.00
_cell.angle_gamma   90.00
#
_symmetry.space_group_name_H-M   'P 1'
#
loop_
_entity.id
_entity.type
_entity.pdbx_description
1 polymer ?
#
loop_
_entity_poly.entity_id
_entity_poly.type
_entity_poly.pdbx_seq_one_letter_code
_entity_poly.pdbx_strand_id
1 'polypeptide(L)'
;MVASSALATCNTYLVVRTLELAKKVNPDILTIVGGQHFTATAQESLETYPEIDVIIRGEGELTLTELVEAARMHSSFSQVKGVSFRNKGQIIHTPPRQLIESLDDLPFPGYHFVKHLVHKYHFKASVGTDEHYALIEGSRG
;
A
#
# COMPACT_ATOMS: atom_id res chain seq x y z
N MET A 1 3.37 12.87 -0.28
CA MET A 1 3.65 11.44 0.00
C MET A 1 3.36 10.62 -1.25
N VAL A 2 3.99 9.46 -1.40
CA VAL A 2 3.72 8.48 -2.46
C VAL A 2 3.45 7.15 -1.80
N ALA A 3 2.31 6.55 -2.11
CA ALA A 3 1.92 5.22 -1.64
C ALA A 3 1.76 4.28 -2.82
N SER A 4 2.34 3.08 -2.75
CA SER A 4 2.23 2.07 -3.80
C SER A 4 2.17 0.67 -3.19
N SER A 5 1.36 -0.23 -3.73
CA SER A 5 1.20 -1.59 -3.21
C SER A 5 1.70 -2.65 -4.18
N ALA A 6 2.10 -3.81 -3.64
CA ALA A 6 2.41 -5.00 -4.42
C ALA A 6 1.34 -6.07 -4.17
N LEU A 7 0.56 -6.38 -5.22
CA LEU A 7 -0.39 -7.49 -5.22
C LEU A 7 0.33 -8.84 -5.16
N ALA A 8 1.41 -8.99 -5.93
CA ALA A 8 2.25 -10.18 -5.98
C ALA A 8 3.73 -9.81 -5.86
N THR A 9 4.55 -10.76 -5.40
CA THR A 9 6.00 -10.58 -5.20
C THR A 9 6.73 -10.14 -6.48
N CYS A 10 6.29 -10.57 -7.67
CA CYS A 10 6.91 -10.13 -8.92
C CYS A 10 6.77 -8.62 -9.18
N ASN A 11 5.80 -7.95 -8.55
CA ASN A 11 5.60 -6.50 -8.66
C ASN A 11 6.50 -5.70 -7.73
N THR A 12 7.16 -6.32 -6.73
CA THR A 12 7.97 -5.62 -5.71
C THR A 12 9.00 -4.69 -6.33
N TYR A 13 9.75 -5.16 -7.32
CA TYR A 13 10.79 -4.34 -7.95
C TYR A 13 10.22 -3.08 -8.61
N LEU A 14 9.06 -3.17 -9.26
CA LEU A 14 8.43 -2.00 -9.88
C LEU A 14 7.93 -1.00 -8.82
N VAL A 15 7.39 -1.50 -7.71
CA VAL A 15 6.97 -0.66 -6.58
C VAL A 15 8.19 0.08 -6.00
N VAL A 16 9.24 -0.65 -5.66
CA VAL A 16 10.48 -0.08 -5.10
C VAL A 16 11.10 0.96 -6.05
N ARG A 17 11.21 0.66 -7.35
CA ARG A 17 11.73 1.63 -8.34
C ARG A 17 10.86 2.88 -8.48
N THR A 18 9.56 2.77 -8.27
CA THR A 18 8.65 3.92 -8.24
C THR A 18 8.96 4.84 -7.05
N LEU A 19 9.22 4.25 -5.88
CA LEU A 19 9.59 4.99 -4.67
C LEU A 19 10.98 5.63 -4.78
N GLU A 20 11.94 4.90 -5.33
CA GLU A 20 13.28 5.42 -5.64
C GLU A 20 13.17 6.67 -6.54
N LEU A 21 12.35 6.61 -7.59
CA LEU A 21 12.11 7.75 -8.47
C LEU A 21 11.44 8.92 -7.73
N ALA A 22 10.44 8.64 -6.88
CA ALA A 22 9.79 9.67 -6.08
C ALA A 22 10.79 10.40 -5.18
N LYS A 23 11.71 9.68 -4.52
CA LYS A 23 12.76 10.28 -3.68
C LYS A 23 13.82 11.03 -4.49
N LYS A 24 14.11 10.62 -5.73
CA LYS A 24 14.97 11.41 -6.65
C LYS A 24 14.35 12.77 -6.98
N VAL A 25 13.02 12.84 -7.11
CA VAL A 25 12.30 14.10 -7.37
C VAL A 25 12.18 14.95 -6.10
N ASN A 26 11.89 14.33 -4.96
CA ASN A 26 11.80 14.98 -3.67
C ASN A 26 12.37 14.07 -2.57
N PRO A 27 13.60 14.33 -2.07
CA PRO A 27 14.23 13.49 -1.05
C PRO A 27 13.45 13.36 0.26
N ASP A 28 12.68 14.39 0.61
CA ASP A 28 11.89 14.46 1.84
C ASP A 28 10.49 13.86 1.69
N ILE A 29 10.15 13.30 0.52
CA ILE A 29 8.84 12.70 0.30
C ILE A 29 8.67 11.45 1.15
N LEU A 30 7.60 11.44 1.94
CA LEU A 30 7.16 10.24 2.65
C LEU A 30 6.70 9.18 1.64
N THR A 31 7.32 8.01 1.71
CA THR A 31 7.05 6.85 0.87
C THR A 31 6.43 5.72 1.68
N ILE A 32 5.37 5.14 1.14
CA ILE A 32 4.56 4.13 1.82
C ILE A 32 4.39 2.94 0.88
N VAL A 33 4.59 1.72 1.39
CA VAL A 33 4.22 0.50 0.66
C VAL A 33 3.24 -0.37 1.43
N GLY A 34 2.57 -1.27 0.73
CA GLY A 34 1.69 -2.27 1.34
C GLY A 34 1.38 -3.42 0.38
N GLY A 35 0.48 -4.31 0.80
CA GLY A 35 0.13 -5.53 0.07
C GLY A 35 0.86 -6.76 0.60
N GLN A 36 0.55 -7.93 0.02
CA GLN A 36 0.89 -9.23 0.61
C GLN A 36 2.40 -9.45 0.72
N HIS A 37 3.16 -9.05 -0.31
CA HIS A 37 4.61 -9.18 -0.28
C HIS A 37 5.24 -8.40 0.89
N PHE A 38 4.92 -7.11 1.00
CA PHE A 38 5.49 -6.25 2.04
C PHE A 38 4.93 -6.56 3.43
N THR A 39 3.73 -7.14 3.52
CA THR A 39 3.20 -7.68 4.77
C THR A 39 4.04 -8.85 5.25
N ALA A 40 4.37 -9.80 4.37
CA ALA A 40 5.14 -10.99 4.70
C ALA A 40 6.63 -10.73 4.93
N THR A 41 7.20 -9.71 4.30
CA THR A 41 8.66 -9.43 4.28
C THR A 41 8.99 -8.06 4.85
N ALA A 42 8.21 -7.59 5.83
CA ALA A 42 8.26 -6.20 6.26
C ALA A 42 9.64 -5.80 6.84
N GLN A 43 10.27 -6.72 7.59
CA GLN A 43 11.60 -6.50 8.15
C GLN A 43 12.65 -6.45 7.03
N GLU A 44 12.72 -7.50 6.21
CA GLU A 44 13.69 -7.63 5.13
C GLU A 44 13.56 -6.52 4.10
N SER A 45 12.33 -6.11 3.78
CA SER A 45 12.06 -5.00 2.87
C SER A 45 12.58 -3.67 3.42
N LEU A 46 12.36 -3.39 4.71
CA LEU A 46 12.89 -2.18 5.35
C LEU A 46 14.39 -2.24 5.59
N GLU A 47 15.02 -3.40 5.62
CA GLU A 47 16.48 -3.52 5.66
C GLU A 47 17.09 -3.32 4.27
N THR A 48 16.47 -3.91 3.24
CA THR A 48 16.99 -3.96 1.88
C THR A 48 16.78 -2.65 1.12
N TYR A 49 15.61 -2.01 1.28
CA TYR A 49 15.20 -0.89 0.43
C TYR A 49 15.15 0.42 1.23
N PRO A 50 16.19 1.27 1.16
CA PRO A 50 16.22 2.53 1.88
C PRO A 50 15.21 3.57 1.41
N GLU A 51 14.63 3.40 0.23
CA GLU A 51 13.59 4.23 -0.33
C GLU A 51 12.20 3.98 0.27
N ILE A 52 12.04 3.00 1.16
CA ILE A 52 10.79 2.72 1.88
C ILE A 52 10.85 3.36 3.27
N ASP A 53 9.97 4.31 3.56
CA ASP A 53 9.87 4.91 4.90
C ASP A 53 8.92 4.11 5.82
N VAL A 54 7.77 3.69 5.28
CA VAL A 54 6.71 2.98 6.03
C VAL A 54 6.13 1.83 5.20
N ILE A 55 5.89 0.70 5.86
CA ILE A 55 5.15 -0.45 5.34
C ILE A 55 3.84 -0.58 6.11
N ILE A 56 2.72 -0.64 5.39
CA ILE A 56 1.43 -1.05 5.91
C ILE A 56 1.32 -2.57 5.77
N ARG A 57 1.01 -3.25 6.89
CA ARG A 57 0.88 -4.71 6.99
C ARG A 57 -0.58 -5.11 7.17
N GLY A 58 -1.02 -6.12 6.43
CA GLY A 58 -2.40 -6.59 6.43
C GLY A 58 -3.32 -5.62 5.68
N GLU A 59 -4.52 -5.39 6.20
CA GLU A 59 -5.49 -4.48 5.60
C GLU A 59 -5.11 -3.02 5.77
N GLY A 60 -5.21 -2.28 4.66
CA GLY A 60 -4.64 -0.95 4.54
C GLY A 60 -5.65 0.18 4.69
N GLU A 61 -6.94 -0.08 4.63
CA GLU A 61 -8.00 0.92 4.52
C GLU A 61 -7.99 1.89 5.72
N LEU A 62 -8.09 1.34 6.93
CA LEU A 62 -8.05 2.13 8.16
C LEU A 62 -6.63 2.57 8.50
N THR A 63 -5.65 1.68 8.30
CA THR A 63 -4.24 1.93 8.62
C THR A 63 -3.66 3.09 7.81
N LEU A 64 -3.93 3.15 6.51
CA LEU A 64 -3.48 4.24 5.64
C LEU A 64 -4.13 5.56 6.05
N THR A 65 -5.42 5.55 6.39
CA THR A 65 -6.14 6.75 6.84
C THR A 65 -5.51 7.34 8.10
N GLU A 66 -5.26 6.51 9.12
CA GLU A 66 -4.58 6.92 10.35
C GLU A 66 -3.14 7.37 10.10
N LEU A 67 -2.41 6.71 9.20
CA LEU A 67 -1.04 7.05 8.85
C LEU A 67 -0.95 8.41 8.14
N VAL A 68 -1.86 8.68 7.20
CA VAL A 68 -1.96 9.97 6.51
C VAL A 68 -2.24 11.09 7.50
N GLU A 69 -3.15 10.86 8.44
CA GLU A 69 -3.48 11.83 9.48
C GLU A 69 -2.29 12.07 10.43
N ALA A 70 -1.60 11.01 10.85
CA ALA A 70 -0.40 11.13 11.67
C ALA A 70 0.70 11.93 10.95
N ALA A 71 0.91 11.67 9.65
CA ALA A 71 1.86 12.41 8.83
C ALA A 71 1.48 13.90 8.71
N ARG A 72 0.19 14.21 8.52
CA ARG A 72 -0.34 15.58 8.45
C ARG A 72 -0.13 16.35 9.76
N MET A 73 -0.29 15.66 10.89
CA MET A 73 -0.12 16.23 12.23
C MET A 73 1.32 16.20 12.74
N HIS A 74 2.28 15.72 11.94
CA HIS A 74 3.67 15.48 12.35
C HIS A 74 3.80 14.65 13.64
N SER A 75 2.86 13.72 13.86
CA SER A 75 2.84 12.85 15.03
C SER A 75 3.57 11.53 14.77
N SER A 76 3.87 10.78 15.83
CA SER A 76 4.59 9.52 15.72
C SER A 76 3.71 8.42 15.12
N PHE A 77 4.27 7.67 14.16
CA PHE A 77 3.64 6.48 13.59
C PHE A 77 3.54 5.31 14.57
N SER A 78 4.18 5.37 15.74
CA SER A 78 4.11 4.32 16.77
C SER A 78 2.69 4.06 17.28
N GLN A 79 1.76 4.99 17.11
CA GLN A 79 0.35 4.84 17.52
C GLN A 79 -0.54 4.23 16.43
N VAL A 80 -0.04 4.14 15.18
CA VAL A 80 -0.78 3.57 14.06
C VAL A 80 -0.65 2.05 14.11
N LYS A 81 -1.75 1.30 14.23
CA LYS A 81 -1.70 -0.18 14.21
C LYS A 81 -1.44 -0.69 12.80
N GLY A 82 -0.65 -1.76 12.67
CA GLY A 82 -0.39 -2.44 11.41
C GLY A 82 0.70 -1.82 10.55
N VAL A 83 1.67 -1.09 11.13
CA VAL A 83 2.77 -0.48 10.35
C VAL A 83 4.16 -0.95 10.81
N SER A 84 5.07 -1.08 9.85
CA SER A 84 6.52 -1.14 10.09
C SER A 84 7.16 0.13 9.57
N PHE A 85 8.10 0.73 10.28
CA PHE A 85 8.80 1.92 9.80
C PHE A 85 10.17 2.06 10.44
N ARG A 86 11.02 2.90 9.86
CA ARG A 86 12.32 3.26 10.45
C ARG A 86 12.17 4.46 11.37
N ASN A 87 12.72 4.36 12.57
CA ASN A 87 12.84 5.45 13.52
C ASN A 87 14.24 5.46 14.13
N LYS A 88 15.00 6.55 13.92
CA LYS A 88 16.38 6.71 14.44
C LYS A 88 17.30 5.50 14.15
N GLY A 89 17.18 4.94 12.94
CA GLY A 89 18.00 3.81 12.49
C GLY A 89 17.52 2.43 12.95
N GLN A 90 16.43 2.35 13.73
CA GLN A 90 15.83 1.09 14.13
C GLN A 90 14.52 0.86 13.37
N ILE A 91 14.26 -0.40 13.00
CA ILE A 91 12.97 -0.80 12.45
C ILE A 91 12.02 -1.08 13.61
N ILE A 92 10.86 -0.44 13.59
CA ILE A 92 9.80 -0.58 14.59
C ILE A 92 8.61 -1.23 13.92
N HIS A 93 8.04 -2.23 14.59
CA HIS A 93 6.75 -2.82 14.24
C HIS A 93 5.72 -2.44 15.31
N THR A 94 4.64 -1.78 14.89
CA THR A 94 3.49 -1.60 15.78
C THR A 94 2.67 -2.89 15.84
N PRO A 95 1.77 -3.08 16.83
CA PRO A 95 0.92 -4.27 16.86
C PRO A 95 0.10 -4.43 15.57
N PRO A 96 -0.23 -5.67 15.15
CA PRO A 96 -1.11 -5.89 14.01
C PRO A 96 -2.48 -5.24 14.21
N ARG A 97 -3.12 -4.84 13.11
CA ARG A 97 -4.52 -4.43 13.11
C ARG A 97 -5.40 -5.68 12.95
N GLN A 98 -6.52 -5.71 13.67
CA GLN A 98 -7.55 -6.72 13.46
C GLN A 98 -8.14 -6.57 12.05
N LEU A 99 -8.47 -7.70 11.41
CA LEU A 99 -9.17 -7.68 10.14
C LEU A 99 -10.52 -6.97 10.27
N ILE A 100 -10.92 -6.28 9.20
CA ILE A 100 -12.20 -5.62 9.05
C ILE A 100 -13.28 -6.70 9.01
N GLU A 101 -14.14 -6.72 10.01
CA GLU A 101 -15.16 -7.76 10.18
C GLU A 101 -16.28 -7.64 9.14
N SER A 102 -16.67 -6.41 8.80
CA SER A 102 -17.76 -6.11 7.87
C SER A 102 -17.24 -5.26 6.71
N LEU A 103 -17.34 -5.80 5.49
CA LEU A 103 -17.03 -5.03 4.27
C LEU A 103 -18.05 -3.92 4.00
N ASP A 104 -19.25 -4.02 4.58
CA ASP A 104 -20.28 -2.98 4.47
C ASP A 104 -19.88 -1.68 5.20
N ASP A 105 -18.90 -1.76 6.10
CA ASP A 105 -18.33 -0.58 6.78
C ASP A 105 -17.38 0.21 5.87
N LEU A 106 -16.98 -0.37 4.74
CA LEU A 106 -16.09 0.27 3.77
C LEU A 106 -16.88 0.95 2.65
N PRO A 107 -16.38 2.08 2.13
CA PRO A 107 -16.96 2.68 0.94
C PRO A 107 -16.73 1.76 -0.27
N PHE A 108 -17.63 1.84 -1.26
CA PHE A 108 -17.41 1.19 -2.54
C PHE A 108 -16.04 1.60 -3.13
N PRO A 109 -15.34 0.67 -3.82
CA PRO A 109 -14.08 0.98 -4.47
C PRO A 109 -14.19 2.23 -5.36
N GLY A 110 -13.16 3.07 -5.32
CA GLY A 110 -13.12 4.38 -5.98
C GLY A 110 -13.02 4.34 -7.51
N TYR A 111 -13.77 3.47 -8.20
CA TYR A 111 -13.76 3.34 -9.66
C TYR A 111 -14.04 4.66 -10.40
N HIS A 112 -14.73 5.60 -9.75
CA HIS A 112 -14.96 6.94 -10.29
C HIS A 112 -13.67 7.75 -10.49
N PHE A 113 -12.61 7.51 -9.70
CA PHE A 113 -11.31 8.17 -9.87
C PHE A 113 -10.61 7.77 -11.18
N VAL A 114 -10.88 6.55 -11.67
CA VAL A 114 -10.22 5.98 -12.86
C VAL A 114 -11.18 5.76 -14.02
N LYS A 115 -12.39 6.32 -13.96
CA LYS A 115 -13.43 6.13 -15.01
C LYS A 115 -12.94 6.44 -16.42
N HIS A 116 -12.09 7.47 -16.58
CA HIS A 116 -11.53 7.87 -17.86
C HIS A 116 -10.33 7.00 -18.32
N LEU A 117 -9.85 6.08 -17.49
CA LEU A 117 -8.77 5.15 -17.80
C LEU A 117 -9.23 3.70 -17.86
N VAL A 118 -10.37 3.37 -17.24
CA VAL A 118 -10.85 1.98 -17.09
C VAL A 118 -10.90 1.22 -18.43
N HIS A 119 -11.25 1.93 -19.51
CA HIS A 119 -11.32 1.38 -20.86
C HIS A 119 -9.95 0.98 -21.45
N LYS A 120 -8.83 1.34 -20.82
CA LYS A 120 -7.47 0.96 -21.23
C LYS A 120 -6.95 -0.28 -20.50
N TYR A 121 -7.64 -0.74 -19.46
CA TYR A 121 -7.26 -1.92 -18.71
C TYR A 121 -7.89 -3.15 -19.36
N HIS A 122 -7.06 -4.07 -19.86
CA HIS A 122 -7.49 -5.30 -20.49
C HIS A 122 -6.63 -6.45 -19.97
N PHE A 123 -7.26 -7.50 -19.42
CA PHE A 123 -6.56 -8.73 -19.07
C PHE A 123 -6.53 -9.64 -20.29
N LYS A 124 -5.67 -9.29 -21.24
CA LYS A 124 -5.59 -9.96 -22.56
C LYS A 124 -5.43 -11.47 -22.46
N ALA A 125 -4.77 -11.95 -21.40
CA ALA A 125 -4.52 -13.37 -21.17
C ALA A 125 -5.77 -14.16 -20.73
N SER A 126 -6.84 -13.51 -20.26
CA SER A 126 -8.00 -14.21 -19.66
C SER A 126 -9.33 -13.87 -20.33
N VAL A 127 -9.57 -12.61 -20.66
CA VAL A 127 -10.90 -12.12 -21.10
C VAL A 127 -10.92 -11.62 -22.54
N GLY A 128 -9.78 -11.60 -23.22
CA GLY A 128 -9.65 -11.04 -24.57
C GLY A 128 -9.34 -9.54 -24.57
N THR A 129 -9.19 -8.96 -25.76
CA THR A 129 -8.82 -7.54 -25.94
C THR A 129 -9.98 -6.58 -25.85
N ASP A 130 -11.19 -7.05 -26.17
CA ASP A 130 -12.36 -6.19 -26.37
C ASP A 130 -13.39 -6.30 -25.24
N GLU A 131 -13.11 -7.12 -24.21
CA GLU A 131 -14.00 -7.33 -23.07
C GLU A 131 -13.54 -6.53 -21.85
N HIS A 132 -14.52 -5.96 -21.16
CA HIS A 132 -14.31 -5.31 -19.87
C HIS A 132 -14.60 -6.31 -18.74
N TYR A 133 -13.77 -6.28 -17.71
CA TYR A 133 -13.96 -7.10 -16.51
C TYR A 133 -13.75 -6.24 -15.27
N ALA A 134 -14.43 -6.59 -14.19
CA ALA A 134 -14.26 -6.00 -12.88
C ALA A 134 -13.90 -7.11 -11.88
N LEU A 135 -13.00 -6.80 -10.95
CA LEU A 135 -12.75 -7.65 -9.80
C LEU A 135 -13.62 -7.17 -8.65
N ILE A 136 -14.41 -8.09 -8.10
CA ILE A 136 -15.24 -7.87 -6.92
C ILE A 136 -14.79 -8.88 -5.89
N GLU A 137 -14.40 -8.38 -4.73
CA GLU A 137 -14.06 -9.20 -3.57
C GLU A 137 -15.30 -9.31 -2.69
N GLY A 138 -15.90 -10.51 -2.63
CA GLY A 138 -17.12 -10.76 -1.86
C GLY A 138 -16.87 -11.15 -0.41
N SER A 139 -15.62 -11.49 -0.05
CA SER A 139 -15.19 -11.82 1.30
C SER A 139 -13.66 -11.73 1.41
N ARG A 140 -13.16 -11.63 2.64
CA ARG A 140 -11.73 -11.62 2.98
C ARG A 140 -11.46 -12.62 4.11
N GLY A 141 -10.20 -12.97 4.33
CA GLY A 141 -9.75 -13.92 5.35
C GLY A 141 -8.38 -13.56 5.90
#